data_AF-D7PLZ4-F1
#
_entry.id   AF-D7PLZ4-F1
#
_cell.length_a   1.000
_cell.length_b   1.000
_cell.length_c   1.000
_cell.angle_alpha   90.00
_cell.angle_beta   90.00
_cell.angle_gamma   90.00
#
_symmetry.space_group_name_H-M   'P 1'
#
loop_
_entity.id
_entity.type
_entity.pdbx_description
1 polymer ?
#
loop_
_entity_poly.entity_id
_entity_poly.type
_entity_poly.pdbx_seq_one_letter_code
_entity_poly.pdbx_strand_id
1 'polypeptide(L)'
;VKTTKKFHRPRLDLLLDTWISRNKEMTFIFTDGEDEVVKRHTGNVINTNCSAAHSRQALSCKMAVEYDKFIESGRKWFCHVDDDNYVNVPALVKLLSSYPHTQDVYIGKPSLDRPIQATERISENKMRPVHFWFATGGAGFCISRGLALKMSPWASGGHFMNTAEKIRLPDDCTIGYIIESVLGVRLIRSNLFHSHLENLQQVPKSELHKQVTLSYGMFENKR
;
A
#
# COMPACT_ATOMS: atom_id res chain seq x y z
N VAL A 1 -6.95 -2.38 2.22
CA VAL A 1 -7.52 -1.04 1.98
C VAL A 1 -7.33 -0.23 3.22
N LYS A 2 -6.55 0.85 3.16
CA LYS A 2 -6.37 1.76 4.29
C LYS A 2 -7.41 2.87 4.22
N THR A 3 -8.06 3.16 5.33
CA THR A 3 -9.03 4.24 5.44
C THR A 3 -9.01 4.87 6.84
N THR A 4 -9.95 5.77 7.09
CA THR A 4 -10.20 6.42 8.38
C THR A 4 -11.70 6.56 8.58
N LYS A 5 -12.16 6.62 9.83
CA LYS A 5 -13.59 6.70 10.16
C LYS A 5 -14.32 7.82 9.42
N LYS A 6 -13.66 8.98 9.23
CA LYS A 6 -14.24 10.12 8.50
C LYS A 6 -14.54 9.82 7.02
N PHE A 7 -13.92 8.78 6.45
CA PHE A 7 -14.07 8.39 5.04
C PHE A 7 -14.90 7.14 4.81
N HIS A 8 -15.47 6.55 5.87
CA HIS A 8 -16.37 5.40 5.73
C HIS A 8 -17.54 5.66 4.77
N ARG A 9 -18.23 6.80 4.93
CA ARG A 9 -19.32 7.19 4.02
C ARG A 9 -18.83 7.77 2.69
N PRO A 10 -18.02 8.83 2.66
CA PRO A 10 -17.75 9.54 1.41
C PRO A 10 -16.82 8.78 0.44
N ARG A 11 -16.12 7.73 0.88
CA ARG A 11 -15.20 6.95 0.04
C ARG A 11 -15.47 5.46 0.11
N LEU A 12 -15.48 4.89 1.31
CA LEU A 12 -15.53 3.43 1.46
C LEU A 12 -16.85 2.83 0.98
N ASP A 13 -18.00 3.46 1.22
CA ASP A 13 -19.31 2.98 0.71
C ASP A 13 -19.26 2.77 -0.83
N LEU A 14 -18.63 3.69 -1.59
CA LEU A 14 -18.45 3.51 -3.04
C LEU A 14 -17.60 2.29 -3.38
N LEU A 15 -16.53 2.02 -2.63
CA LEU A 15 -15.69 0.85 -2.86
C LEU A 15 -16.45 -0.45 -2.54
N LEU A 16 -17.25 -0.44 -1.47
CA LEU A 16 -18.12 -1.55 -1.05
C LEU A 16 -19.15 -1.89 -2.12
N ASP A 17 -19.76 -0.90 -2.75
CA ASP A 17 -20.75 -1.09 -3.81
C ASP A 17 -20.12 -1.49 -5.15
N THR A 18 -18.82 -1.27 -5.32
CA THR A 18 -18.11 -1.53 -6.58
C THR A 18 -17.15 -2.71 -6.48
N TRP A 19 -15.84 -2.49 -6.46
CA TRP A 19 -14.86 -3.55 -6.63
C TRP A 19 -14.73 -4.46 -5.40
N ILE A 20 -14.95 -3.93 -4.18
CA ILE A 20 -14.88 -4.75 -2.97
C ILE A 20 -16.00 -5.78 -2.95
N SER A 21 -17.21 -5.44 -3.44
CA SER A 21 -18.34 -6.38 -3.51
C SER A 21 -18.00 -7.70 -4.23
N ARG A 22 -17.08 -7.65 -5.20
CA ARG A 22 -16.68 -8.77 -6.05
C ARG A 22 -15.57 -9.64 -5.45
N ASN A 23 -14.96 -9.22 -4.34
CA ASN A 23 -13.80 -9.89 -3.75
C ASN A 23 -13.72 -9.69 -2.22
N LYS A 24 -14.86 -9.73 -1.53
CA LYS A 24 -14.98 -9.43 -0.10
C LYS A 24 -14.08 -10.31 0.77
N GLU A 25 -14.03 -11.61 0.50
CA GLU A 25 -13.25 -12.60 1.28
C GLU A 25 -11.74 -12.34 1.28
N MET A 26 -11.24 -11.68 0.24
CA MET A 26 -9.81 -11.37 0.07
C MET A 26 -9.49 -9.91 0.41
N THR A 27 -10.48 -9.11 0.78
CA THR A 27 -10.33 -7.68 1.01
C THR A 27 -10.51 -7.36 2.49
N PHE A 28 -9.47 -6.77 3.09
CA PHE A 28 -9.48 -6.29 4.47
C PHE A 28 -9.41 -4.76 4.50
N ILE A 29 -10.24 -4.16 5.35
CA ILE A 29 -10.36 -2.71 5.55
C ILE A 29 -9.70 -2.37 6.88
N PHE A 30 -8.68 -1.52 6.85
CA PHE A 30 -7.93 -1.09 8.03
C PHE A 30 -8.29 0.37 8.33
N THR A 31 -8.90 0.59 9.49
CA THR A 31 -9.46 1.89 9.89
C THR A 31 -9.09 2.24 11.33
N ASP A 32 -9.37 3.48 11.74
CA ASP A 32 -9.13 4.03 13.09
C ASP A 32 -10.40 4.16 13.94
N GLY A 33 -11.52 3.58 13.49
CA GLY A 33 -12.71 3.55 14.32
C GLY A 33 -13.78 2.58 13.86
N GLU A 34 -14.58 2.15 14.83
CA GLU A 34 -15.66 1.19 14.63
C GLU A 34 -16.81 1.77 13.78
N ASP A 35 -17.37 0.92 12.92
CA ASP A 35 -18.58 1.17 12.14
C ASP A 35 -19.33 -0.14 11.87
N GLU A 36 -20.45 -0.32 12.58
CA GLU A 36 -21.26 -1.54 12.51
C GLU A 36 -21.91 -1.75 11.14
N VAL A 37 -22.16 -0.68 10.38
CA VAL A 37 -22.72 -0.82 9.03
C VAL A 37 -21.66 -1.41 8.11
N VAL A 38 -20.44 -0.87 8.13
CA VAL A 38 -19.32 -1.37 7.30
C VAL A 38 -18.99 -2.82 7.69
N LYS A 39 -18.99 -3.16 8.98
CA LYS A 39 -18.78 -4.54 9.45
C LYS A 39 -19.83 -5.50 8.90
N ARG A 40 -21.12 -5.15 8.93
CA ARG A 40 -22.19 -5.99 8.37
C ARG A 40 -22.03 -6.25 6.87
N HIS A 41 -21.40 -5.33 6.13
CA HIS A 41 -21.24 -5.48 4.67
C HIS A 41 -20.11 -6.42 4.26
N THR A 42 -19.04 -6.53 5.06
CA THR A 42 -17.81 -7.26 4.65
C THR A 42 -17.26 -8.23 5.67
N GLY A 43 -17.53 -8.07 6.98
CA GLY A 43 -16.92 -8.85 8.06
C GLY A 43 -15.39 -8.66 8.23
N ASN A 44 -14.70 -8.07 7.26
CA ASN A 44 -13.24 -7.94 7.18
C ASN A 44 -12.77 -6.52 7.52
N VAL A 45 -13.36 -5.90 8.54
CA VAL A 45 -12.99 -4.58 9.04
C VAL A 45 -12.13 -4.72 10.27
N ILE A 46 -10.96 -4.10 10.26
CA ILE A 46 -9.97 -4.12 11.33
C ILE A 46 -9.81 -2.69 11.83
N ASN A 47 -10.24 -2.46 13.07
CA ASN A 47 -9.87 -1.25 13.79
C ASN A 47 -8.43 -1.41 14.30
N THR A 48 -7.54 -0.57 13.81
CA THR A 48 -6.11 -0.63 14.11
C THR A 48 -5.78 0.01 15.46
N ASN A 49 -6.70 0.76 16.07
CA ASN A 49 -6.47 1.63 17.22
C ASN A 49 -5.35 2.66 17.01
N CYS A 50 -4.95 2.89 15.75
CA CYS A 50 -4.02 3.96 15.39
C CYS A 50 -4.75 5.31 15.37
N SER A 51 -4.00 6.40 15.42
CA SER A 51 -4.55 7.75 15.27
C SER A 51 -5.28 7.95 13.93
N ALA A 52 -6.37 8.72 13.96
CA ALA A 52 -7.09 9.17 12.77
C ALA A 52 -6.41 10.31 12.00
N ALA A 53 -5.28 10.82 12.52
CA ALA A 53 -4.50 11.86 11.87
C ALA A 53 -3.91 11.36 10.54
N HIS A 54 -3.62 12.29 9.63
CA HIS A 54 -2.89 12.03 8.38
C HIS A 54 -1.38 12.31 8.54
N SER A 55 -0.81 11.90 9.69
CA SER A 55 0.62 12.04 9.95
C SER A 55 1.38 10.78 9.52
N ARG A 56 2.70 10.90 9.28
CA ARG A 56 3.56 9.75 8.96
C ARG A 56 3.42 8.63 10.00
N GLN A 57 3.40 8.98 11.28
CA GLN A 57 3.24 8.00 12.37
C GLN A 57 1.89 7.28 12.30
N ALA A 58 0.80 8.00 12.04
CA ALA A 58 -0.53 7.41 11.96
C ALA A 58 -0.66 6.47 10.74
N LEU A 59 -0.12 6.86 9.59
CA LEU A 59 -0.10 6.05 8.37
C LEU A 59 0.77 4.81 8.54
N SER A 60 1.99 4.97 9.07
CA SER A 60 2.89 3.84 9.36
C SER A 60 2.31 2.88 10.39
N CYS A 61 1.56 3.37 11.37
CA CYS A 61 0.89 2.52 12.35
C CYS A 61 -0.15 1.62 11.67
N LYS A 62 -0.98 2.18 10.77
CA LYS A 62 -1.94 1.37 10.01
C LYS A 62 -1.26 0.38 9.07
N MET A 63 -0.19 0.80 8.38
CA MET A 63 0.60 -0.07 7.52
C MET A 63 1.24 -1.24 8.30
N ALA A 64 1.69 -1.01 9.54
CA ALA A 64 2.20 -2.06 10.40
C ALA A 64 1.12 -3.13 10.68
N VAL A 65 -0.11 -2.71 10.98
CA VAL A 65 -1.24 -3.63 11.21
C VAL A 65 -1.65 -4.34 9.91
N GLU A 66 -1.63 -3.65 8.77
CA GLU A 66 -1.85 -4.27 7.45
C GLU A 66 -0.86 -5.41 7.18
N TYR A 67 0.42 -5.13 7.43
CA TYR A 67 1.50 -6.06 7.23
C TYR A 67 1.39 -7.28 8.17
N ASP A 68 1.23 -7.05 9.48
CA ASP A 68 1.10 -8.14 10.46
C ASP A 68 -0.11 -9.02 10.14
N LYS A 69 -1.25 -8.42 9.79
CA LYS A 69 -2.43 -9.18 9.40
C LYS A 69 -2.19 -10.03 8.16
N PHE A 70 -1.43 -9.53 7.19
CA PHE A 70 -1.06 -10.31 6.02
C PHE A 70 -0.16 -11.49 6.39
N ILE A 71 0.85 -11.29 7.24
CA ILE A 71 1.75 -12.37 7.69
C ILE A 71 0.94 -13.50 8.35
N GLU A 72 0.07 -13.15 9.30
CA GLU A 72 -0.84 -14.08 9.99
C GLU A 72 -1.75 -14.85 9.03
N SER A 73 -2.23 -14.21 7.97
CA SER A 73 -3.22 -14.80 7.05
C SER A 73 -2.70 -16.00 6.25
N GLY A 74 -1.39 -16.22 6.18
CA GLY A 74 -0.81 -17.28 5.34
C GLY A 74 -0.90 -17.04 3.83
N ARG A 75 -1.47 -15.90 3.39
CA ARG A 75 -1.76 -15.63 1.98
C ARG A 75 -0.49 -15.40 1.14
N LYS A 76 -0.62 -15.65 -0.17
CA LYS A 76 0.48 -15.62 -1.15
C LYS A 76 0.94 -14.22 -1.52
N TRP A 77 0.04 -13.25 -1.52
CA TRP A 77 0.28 -11.90 -1.99
C TRP A 77 -0.33 -10.87 -1.03
N PHE A 78 0.46 -9.88 -0.66
CA PHE A 78 0.02 -8.67 0.01
C PHE A 78 -0.14 -7.58 -1.03
N CYS A 79 -1.32 -6.98 -1.16
CA CYS A 79 -1.50 -5.81 -2.01
C CYS A 79 -2.13 -4.68 -1.20
N HIS A 80 -1.41 -3.57 -1.12
CA HIS A 80 -1.86 -2.36 -0.47
C HIS A 80 -2.56 -1.44 -1.48
N VAL A 81 -3.66 -0.81 -1.05
CA VAL A 81 -4.36 0.27 -1.75
C VAL A 81 -5.02 1.20 -0.72
N ASP A 82 -5.18 2.46 -1.08
CA ASP A 82 -5.91 3.46 -0.30
C ASP A 82 -7.42 3.47 -0.62
N ASP A 83 -8.20 4.21 0.16
CA ASP A 83 -9.66 4.27 0.04
C ASP A 83 -10.19 5.10 -1.14
N ASP A 84 -9.30 5.68 -1.93
CA ASP A 84 -9.61 6.34 -3.20
C ASP A 84 -9.09 5.56 -4.43
N ASN A 85 -8.77 4.27 -4.25
CA ASN A 85 -8.41 3.37 -5.34
C ASN A 85 -9.58 2.47 -5.78
N TYR A 86 -9.65 2.26 -7.10
CA TYR A 86 -10.40 1.16 -7.72
C TYR A 86 -9.45 0.02 -8.09
N VAL A 87 -9.82 -1.23 -7.79
CA VAL A 87 -9.02 -2.41 -8.12
C VAL A 87 -9.71 -3.30 -9.14
N ASN A 88 -9.06 -3.53 -10.27
CA ASN A 88 -9.47 -4.53 -11.25
C ASN A 88 -8.88 -5.89 -10.87
N VAL A 89 -9.62 -6.65 -10.06
CA VAL A 89 -9.16 -7.93 -9.50
C VAL A 89 -8.74 -8.95 -10.58
N PRO A 90 -9.47 -9.15 -11.70
CA PRO A 90 -9.01 -10.02 -12.78
C PRO A 90 -7.66 -9.61 -13.38
N ALA A 91 -7.44 -8.32 -13.63
CA ALA A 91 -6.16 -7.82 -14.13
C ALA A 91 -5.04 -8.00 -13.10
N LEU A 92 -5.33 -7.78 -11.82
CA LEU A 92 -4.40 -8.01 -10.71
C LEU A 92 -3.96 -9.48 -10.65
N VAL A 93 -4.91 -10.42 -10.66
CA VAL A 93 -4.63 -11.86 -10.62
C VAL A 93 -3.82 -12.28 -11.84
N LYS A 94 -4.18 -11.80 -13.04
CA LYS A 94 -3.43 -12.06 -14.27
C LYS A 94 -1.98 -11.57 -14.14
N LEU A 95 -1.76 -10.35 -13.65
CA LEU A 95 -0.42 -9.81 -13.45
C LEU A 95 0.38 -10.62 -12.43
N LEU A 96 -0.19 -10.94 -11.27
CA LEU A 96 0.54 -11.66 -10.22
C LEU A 96 0.80 -13.13 -10.57
N SER A 97 0.00 -13.72 -11.46
CA SER A 97 0.18 -15.11 -11.91
C SER A 97 1.49 -15.33 -12.69
N SER A 98 2.09 -14.28 -13.26
CA SER A 98 3.38 -14.38 -13.95
C SER A 98 4.58 -14.41 -13.01
N TYR A 99 4.38 -14.33 -11.69
CA TYR A 99 5.43 -14.28 -10.70
C TYR A 99 5.29 -15.37 -9.63
N PRO A 100 6.38 -16.03 -9.21
CA PRO A 100 6.34 -16.98 -8.11
C PRO A 100 6.26 -16.25 -6.76
N HIS A 101 5.17 -16.48 -6.02
CA HIS A 101 4.92 -15.86 -4.71
C HIS A 101 5.90 -16.26 -3.59
N THR A 102 6.77 -17.24 -3.83
CA THR A 102 7.82 -17.69 -2.93
C THR A 102 9.16 -16.98 -3.15
N GLN A 103 9.32 -16.22 -4.24
CA GLN A 103 10.50 -15.42 -4.52
C GLN A 103 10.34 -13.99 -4.01
N ASP A 104 11.32 -13.14 -4.33
CA ASP A 104 11.36 -11.75 -3.91
C ASP A 104 10.72 -10.86 -4.98
N VAL A 105 9.42 -10.56 -4.81
CA VAL A 105 8.66 -9.73 -5.75
C VAL A 105 8.05 -8.54 -5.03
N TYR A 106 8.45 -7.35 -5.46
CA TYR A 106 7.84 -6.06 -5.12
C TYR A 106 7.47 -5.35 -6.41
N ILE A 107 6.18 -5.10 -6.62
CA ILE A 107 5.65 -4.56 -7.89
C ILE A 107 4.69 -3.40 -7.64
N GLY A 108 4.84 -2.34 -8.43
CA GLY A 108 3.99 -1.15 -8.36
C GLY A 108 4.48 -0.03 -9.26
N LYS A 109 3.89 1.16 -9.12
CA LYS A 109 4.31 2.36 -9.84
C LYS A 109 5.36 3.13 -9.03
N PRO A 110 6.55 3.43 -9.56
CA PRO A 110 7.52 4.27 -8.84
C PRO A 110 6.97 5.69 -8.67
N SER A 111 7.17 6.30 -7.50
CA SER A 111 6.61 7.63 -7.20
C SER A 111 7.36 8.81 -7.81
N LEU A 112 8.61 8.60 -8.19
CA LEU A 112 9.50 9.63 -8.70
C LEU A 112 10.11 9.15 -10.03
N ASP A 113 10.73 10.06 -10.76
CA ASP A 113 11.53 9.77 -11.95
C ASP A 113 12.97 9.30 -11.61
N ARG A 114 13.35 9.41 -10.33
CA ARG A 114 14.65 9.02 -9.75
C ARG A 114 14.48 8.36 -8.37
N PRO A 115 15.47 7.61 -7.85
CA PRO A 115 15.42 7.12 -6.47
C PRO A 115 15.28 8.30 -5.50
N ILE A 116 14.51 8.13 -4.42
CA ILE A 116 14.45 9.13 -3.36
C ILE A 116 15.82 9.20 -2.68
N GLN A 117 16.24 10.41 -2.33
CA GLN A 117 17.43 10.65 -1.51
C GLN A 117 16.96 10.93 -0.08
N ALA A 118 17.43 10.13 0.86
CA ALA A 118 17.05 10.25 2.26
C ALA A 118 18.23 9.95 3.18
N THR A 119 18.00 10.09 4.49
CA THR A 119 18.98 9.76 5.51
C THR A 119 18.38 8.76 6.50
N GLU A 120 19.16 7.73 6.82
CA GLU A 120 18.87 6.81 7.91
C GLU A 120 19.62 7.26 9.16
N ARG A 121 18.91 7.36 10.28
CA ARG A 121 19.50 7.56 11.60
C ARG A 121 20.00 6.24 12.17
N ILE A 122 21.33 6.07 12.26
CA ILE A 122 21.99 4.91 12.85
C ILE A 122 22.11 5.08 14.38
N SER A 123 22.45 6.29 14.83
CA SER A 123 22.49 6.69 16.24
C SER A 123 22.17 8.18 16.36
N GLU A 124 22.13 8.74 17.58
CA GLU A 124 21.78 10.16 17.79
C GLU A 124 22.64 11.13 16.99
N ASN A 125 23.92 10.80 16.82
CA ASN A 125 24.90 11.67 16.16
C ASN A 125 25.40 11.10 14.82
N LYS A 126 24.82 10.00 14.33
CA LYS A 126 25.26 9.36 13.08
C LYS A 126 24.09 9.12 12.15
N MET A 127 24.14 9.81 11.01
CA MET A 127 23.23 9.63 9.88
C MET A 127 23.97 9.04 8.70
N ARG A 128 23.28 8.20 7.93
CA ARG A 128 23.80 7.57 6.70
C ARG A 128 22.90 7.95 5.52
N PRO A 129 23.46 8.43 4.39
CA PRO A 129 22.67 8.67 3.19
C PRO A 129 22.20 7.34 2.60
N VAL A 130 20.96 7.30 2.13
CA VAL A 130 20.33 6.14 1.50
C VAL A 130 19.56 6.59 0.25
N HIS A 131 19.56 5.73 -0.76
CA HIS A 131 19.00 6.02 -2.08
C HIS A 131 18.23 4.78 -2.56
N PHE A 132 16.94 4.92 -2.82
CA PHE A 132 16.10 3.78 -3.19
C PHE A 132 14.85 4.16 -3.97
N TRP A 133 14.28 3.19 -4.68
CA TRP A 133 12.95 3.33 -5.26
C TRP A 133 11.89 2.89 -4.26
N PHE A 134 10.68 3.42 -4.42
CA PHE A 134 9.50 2.96 -3.69
C PHE A 134 8.29 3.06 -4.61
N ALA A 135 7.34 2.14 -4.43
CA ALA A 135 6.06 2.21 -5.10
C ALA A 135 5.15 3.22 -4.40
N THR A 136 4.47 4.07 -5.15
CA THR A 136 3.52 5.06 -4.60
C THR A 136 2.37 4.36 -3.90
N GLY A 137 2.16 4.65 -2.60
CA GLY A 137 1.06 4.06 -1.83
C GLY A 137 -0.31 4.25 -2.49
N GLY A 138 -0.60 5.48 -2.93
CA GLY A 138 -1.87 5.83 -3.59
C GLY A 138 -2.04 5.31 -5.03
N ALA A 139 -1.03 4.65 -5.62
CA ALA A 139 -1.22 3.84 -6.84
C ALA A 139 -1.53 2.38 -6.49
N GLY A 140 -1.29 1.97 -5.25
CA GLY A 140 -1.23 0.59 -4.82
C GLY A 140 0.06 -0.11 -5.23
N PHE A 141 0.41 -1.15 -4.46
CA PHE A 141 1.56 -2.01 -4.73
C PHE A 141 1.31 -3.42 -4.20
N CYS A 142 2.09 -4.38 -4.68
CA CYS A 142 2.03 -5.76 -4.20
C CYS A 142 3.40 -6.33 -3.83
N ILE A 143 3.40 -7.18 -2.80
CA ILE A 143 4.55 -7.87 -2.24
C ILE A 143 4.23 -9.36 -2.16
N SER A 144 5.11 -10.20 -2.69
CA SER A 144 5.03 -11.66 -2.56
C SER A 144 5.24 -12.11 -1.11
N ARG A 145 4.61 -13.22 -0.70
CA ARG A 145 4.83 -13.81 0.63
C ARG A 145 6.30 -14.09 0.93
N GLY A 146 7.07 -14.59 -0.03
CA GLY A 146 8.51 -14.85 0.14
C GLY A 146 9.27 -13.60 0.61
N LEU A 147 9.09 -12.50 -0.12
CA LEU A 147 9.66 -11.20 0.25
C LEU A 147 9.15 -10.68 1.60
N ALA A 148 7.83 -10.74 1.82
CA ALA A 148 7.27 -10.27 3.08
C ALA A 148 7.87 -11.03 4.27
N LEU A 149 7.98 -12.35 4.23
CA LEU A 149 8.63 -13.09 5.34
C LEU A 149 10.07 -12.63 5.62
N LYS A 150 10.82 -12.20 4.60
CA LYS A 150 12.16 -11.61 4.78
C LYS A 150 12.13 -10.19 5.36
N MET A 151 11.07 -9.42 5.11
CA MET A 151 10.88 -8.07 5.67
C MET A 151 10.55 -8.09 7.17
N SER A 152 10.09 -9.23 7.71
CA SER A 152 9.58 -9.34 9.08
C SER A 152 10.49 -8.76 10.18
N PRO A 153 11.83 -8.89 10.15
CA PRO A 153 12.70 -8.28 11.17
C PRO A 153 12.63 -6.74 11.23
N TRP A 154 12.12 -6.09 10.19
CA TRP A 154 11.97 -4.63 10.10
C TRP A 154 10.52 -4.15 10.02
N ALA A 155 9.58 -5.05 9.75
CA ALA A 155 8.18 -4.70 9.47
C ALA A 155 7.18 -5.35 10.44
N SER A 156 7.44 -6.55 10.95
CA SER A 156 6.46 -7.26 11.79
C SER A 156 6.58 -6.88 13.27
N GLY A 157 5.54 -7.14 14.07
CA GLY A 157 5.65 -7.09 15.54
C GLY A 157 6.02 -5.71 16.08
N GLY A 158 5.55 -4.64 15.44
CA GLY A 158 5.85 -3.26 15.80
C GLY A 158 7.18 -2.71 15.27
N HIS A 159 8.01 -3.52 14.60
CA HIS A 159 9.29 -3.06 14.04
C HIS A 159 9.10 -2.04 12.90
N PHE A 160 7.97 -2.07 12.18
CA PHE A 160 7.70 -1.12 11.11
C PHE A 160 7.78 0.34 11.57
N MET A 161 7.22 0.63 12.75
CA MET A 161 7.23 1.98 13.33
C MET A 161 8.65 2.45 13.65
N ASN A 162 9.47 1.56 14.23
CA ASN A 162 10.87 1.84 14.52
C ASN A 162 11.65 2.11 13.23
N THR A 163 11.39 1.34 12.18
CA THR A 163 12.01 1.54 10.87
C THR A 163 11.58 2.86 10.22
N ALA A 164 10.28 3.19 10.26
CA ALA A 164 9.75 4.45 9.76
C ALA A 164 10.37 5.66 10.47
N GLU A 165 10.53 5.61 11.80
CA GLU A 165 11.16 6.68 12.57
C GLU A 165 12.67 6.84 12.31
N LYS A 166 13.38 5.76 11.94
CA LYS A 166 14.80 5.84 11.57
C LYS A 166 15.04 6.68 10.32
N ILE A 167 14.15 6.56 9.33
CA ILE A 167 14.28 7.27 8.04
C ILE A 167 13.43 8.53 7.97
N ARG A 168 12.44 8.68 8.87
CA ARG A 168 11.53 9.83 8.92
C ARG A 168 10.85 10.07 7.57
N LEU A 169 10.35 9.00 6.96
CA LEU A 169 9.60 9.06 5.71
C LEU A 169 8.19 8.48 5.89
N PRO A 170 7.28 8.69 4.92
CA PRO A 170 5.98 8.03 4.89
C PRO A 170 6.07 6.49 4.87
N ASP A 171 4.93 5.84 5.03
CA ASP A 171 4.79 4.39 5.11
C ASP A 171 5.18 3.67 3.82
N ASP A 172 4.80 4.19 2.65
CA ASP A 172 5.19 3.63 1.35
C ASP A 172 6.72 3.71 1.10
N CYS A 173 7.33 4.82 1.51
CA CYS A 173 8.77 5.00 1.53
C CYS A 173 9.45 4.03 2.49
N THR A 174 8.83 3.72 3.64
CA THR A 174 9.35 2.75 4.60
C THR A 174 9.34 1.33 4.02
N ILE A 175 8.29 0.94 3.30
CA ILE A 175 8.24 -0.31 2.55
C ILE A 175 9.38 -0.36 1.51
N GLY A 176 9.52 0.69 0.70
CA GLY A 176 10.60 0.77 -0.29
C GLY A 176 11.99 0.73 0.34
N TYR A 177 12.19 1.40 1.47
CA TYR A 177 13.44 1.39 2.22
C TYR A 177 13.84 -0.02 2.66
N ILE A 178 12.92 -0.74 3.32
CA ILE A 178 13.17 -2.12 3.77
C ILE A 178 13.52 -3.01 2.56
N ILE A 179 12.77 -2.91 1.47
CA ILE A 179 12.93 -3.81 0.32
C ILE A 179 14.21 -3.50 -0.49
N GLU A 180 14.41 -2.24 -0.88
CA GLU A 180 15.51 -1.84 -1.77
C GLU A 180 16.82 -1.58 -1.02
N SER A 181 16.78 -0.83 0.08
CA SER A 181 18.01 -0.43 0.79
C SER A 181 18.50 -1.50 1.76
N VAL A 182 17.60 -2.22 2.43
CA VAL A 182 17.96 -3.23 3.43
C VAL A 182 18.09 -4.62 2.82
N LEU A 183 17.09 -5.05 2.02
CA LEU A 183 17.08 -6.39 1.42
C LEU A 183 17.69 -6.47 0.02
N GLY A 184 17.96 -5.33 -0.64
CA GLY A 184 18.58 -5.29 -1.97
C GLY A 184 17.68 -5.79 -3.10
N VAL A 185 16.37 -5.83 -2.90
CA VAL A 185 15.39 -6.29 -3.89
C VAL A 185 14.85 -5.09 -4.66
N ARG A 186 14.85 -5.16 -5.99
CA ARG A 186 14.42 -4.04 -6.84
C ARG A 186 12.90 -4.01 -7.02
N LEU A 187 12.35 -2.81 -7.05
CA LEU A 187 10.98 -2.53 -7.46
C LEU A 187 10.81 -2.89 -8.94
N ILE A 188 9.91 -3.84 -9.20
CA ILE A 188 9.39 -4.12 -10.54
C ILE A 188 8.40 -3.01 -10.88
N ARG A 189 8.77 -2.19 -11.85
CA ARG A 189 7.94 -1.08 -12.31
C ARG A 189 6.80 -1.61 -13.16
N SER A 190 5.58 -1.20 -12.84
CA SER A 190 4.39 -1.53 -13.62
C SER A 190 3.60 -0.27 -13.95
N ASN A 191 3.27 -0.12 -15.24
CA ASN A 191 2.42 0.96 -15.74
C ASN A 191 0.92 0.63 -15.62
N LEU A 192 0.57 -0.47 -14.94
CA LEU A 192 -0.81 -0.88 -14.70
C LEU A 192 -1.37 -0.36 -13.37
N PHE A 193 -0.52 0.25 -12.54
CA PHE A 193 -0.91 0.87 -11.28
C PHE A 193 -0.94 2.38 -11.45
N HIS A 194 -2.02 3.02 -10.99
CA HIS A 194 -2.26 4.44 -11.22
C HIS A 194 -2.71 5.18 -9.96
N SER A 195 -2.05 6.30 -9.67
CA SER A 195 -2.37 7.23 -8.58
C SER A 195 -3.12 8.46 -9.10
N HIS A 196 -3.86 9.14 -8.22
CA HIS A 196 -4.43 10.46 -8.53
C HIS A 196 -3.36 11.55 -8.71
N LEU A 197 -2.09 11.27 -8.41
CA LEU A 197 -0.95 12.13 -8.71
C LEU A 197 -0.52 12.10 -10.19
N GLU A 198 -1.18 11.28 -11.00
CA GLU A 198 -0.92 11.14 -12.44
C GLU A 198 -2.03 11.81 -13.27
N ASN A 199 -1.71 12.16 -14.52
CA ASN A 199 -2.73 12.57 -15.47
C ASN A 199 -3.52 11.35 -15.97
N LEU A 200 -4.52 10.92 -15.20
CA LEU A 200 -5.33 9.73 -15.49
C LEU A 200 -6.07 9.79 -16.85
N GLN A 201 -6.27 10.98 -17.41
CA GLN A 201 -6.86 11.13 -18.75
C GLN A 201 -5.95 10.59 -19.87
N GLN A 202 -4.66 10.39 -19.59
CA GLN A 202 -3.72 9.76 -20.52
C GLN A 202 -3.93 8.25 -20.65
N VAL A 203 -4.63 7.61 -19.71
CA VAL A 203 -4.98 6.19 -19.83
C VAL A 203 -6.07 6.04 -20.90
N PRO A 204 -5.79 5.37 -22.03
CA PRO A 204 -6.77 5.25 -23.10
C PRO A 204 -8.00 4.48 -22.61
N LYS A 205 -9.21 4.93 -22.99
CA LYS A 205 -10.46 4.25 -22.62
C LYS A 205 -10.47 2.77 -23.05
N SER A 206 -9.87 2.45 -24.19
CA SER A 206 -9.71 1.08 -24.69
C SER A 206 -8.81 0.21 -23.80
N GLU A 207 -7.93 0.80 -22.99
CA GLU A 207 -6.97 0.10 -22.15
C GLU A 207 -7.40 0.04 -20.67
N LEU A 208 -8.48 0.73 -20.27
CA LEU A 208 -8.95 0.76 -18.88
C LEU A 208 -9.16 -0.64 -18.30
N HIS A 209 -9.71 -1.56 -19.09
CA HIS A 209 -9.97 -2.95 -18.67
C HIS A 209 -8.70 -3.77 -18.39
N LYS A 210 -7.52 -3.28 -18.81
CA LYS A 210 -6.22 -3.92 -18.56
C LYS A 210 -5.50 -3.35 -17.34
N GLN A 211 -5.90 -2.17 -16.85
CA GLN A 211 -5.26 -1.54 -15.70
C GLN A 211 -5.60 -2.32 -14.42
N VAL A 212 -4.65 -2.36 -13.49
CA VAL A 212 -4.75 -3.08 -12.21
C VAL A 212 -5.38 -2.19 -11.15
N THR A 213 -4.90 -0.95 -11.01
CA THR A 213 -5.51 0.06 -10.15
C THR A 213 -5.81 1.33 -10.92
N LEU A 214 -6.86 2.02 -10.50
CA LEU A 214 -7.13 3.40 -10.85
C LEU A 214 -7.34 4.18 -9.54
N SER A 215 -7.31 5.50 -9.61
CA SER A 215 -7.56 6.36 -8.45
C SER A 215 -8.45 7.53 -8.86
N TYR A 216 -8.87 8.33 -7.89
CA TYR A 216 -9.51 9.62 -8.11
C TYR A 216 -9.10 10.58 -7.00
N GLY A 217 -9.01 11.87 -7.33
CA GLY A 217 -8.56 12.88 -6.39
C GLY A 217 -8.39 14.22 -7.08
N MET A 218 -8.09 15.26 -6.33
CA MET A 218 -7.73 16.55 -6.91
C MET A 218 -6.22 16.59 -7.10
N PHE A 219 -5.77 16.81 -8.34
CA PHE A 219 -4.38 17.09 -8.66
C PHE A 219 -4.32 18.42 -9.42
N GLU A 220 -3.50 19.36 -8.95
CA GLU A 220 -3.34 20.69 -9.57
C GLU A 220 -4.67 21.44 -9.83
N ASN A 221 -5.65 21.33 -8.90
CA ASN A 221 -7.00 21.91 -9.04
C ASN A 221 -7.81 21.39 -10.25
N LYS A 222 -7.40 20.30 -10.89
CA LYS A 222 -8.19 19.57 -11.89
C LYS A 222 -8.82 18.35 -11.21
N ARG A 223 -10.11 18.18 -11.47
CA ARG A 223 -10.92 17.06 -10.96
C ARG A 223 -11.01 15.96 -12.00
#